data_AF-A0A1F8MFI4-F1
#
_entry.id   AF-A0A1F8MFI4-F1
#
_cell.length_a   1.000
_cell.length_b   1.000
_cell.length_c   1.000
_cell.angle_alpha   90.00
_cell.angle_beta   90.00
_cell.angle_gamma   90.00
#
_symmetry.space_group_name_H-M   'P 1'
#
loop_
_entity.id
_entity.type
_entity.pdbx_description
1 polymer ?
#
loop_
_entity_poly.entity_id
_entity_poly.type
_entity_poly.pdbx_seq_one_letter_code
_entity_poly.pdbx_strand_id
1 'polypeptide(L)'
;MALTGIEIFKLLPKTNCGDCGVPTCLAFAMSLAAGKAELSKCPHVSDEAKSKLSEAAAPPILPVTIGAGETALKIGGETVMFRHEKRFENPPGIAILISDKMADADVDARLKKVKDLTYERVGLTLSSKLVALKSETGDAAKFAALAGKAKAAGDINIILMSDKTDVLAAGAKACADSKPLLYAATKDNVDTVAALAKETGCPVAAKANGIEELATLTEKLAAAGLKNIVIDAGARGVRQALEDQIIIRSSALNKKFRPLGYPTIVFPCEMTDNPMKEAMIAAMFLAKYAAIIVMSDFQGESLFPLLVARLNIYTDPQ
;
A
#
# COMPACT_ATOMS: atom_id res chain seq x y z
N MET A 1 14.02 -1.99 16.41
CA MET A 1 14.30 -3.02 15.38
C MET A 1 13.85 -4.40 15.88
N ALA A 2 13.76 -5.41 15.00
CA ALA A 2 13.49 -6.79 15.42
C ALA A 2 14.69 -7.43 16.16
N LEU A 3 15.92 -7.01 15.87
CA LEU A 3 17.13 -7.49 16.53
C LEU A 3 17.46 -6.68 17.78
N THR A 4 17.91 -7.38 18.81
CA THR A 4 18.53 -6.82 20.01
C THR A 4 19.88 -6.17 19.67
N GLY A 5 20.33 -5.23 20.50
CA GLY A 5 21.66 -4.62 20.31
C GLY A 5 22.80 -5.63 20.31
N ILE A 6 22.64 -6.78 21.00
CA ILE A 6 23.62 -7.87 21.00
C ILE A 6 23.65 -8.59 19.65
N GLU A 7 22.50 -8.88 19.06
CA GLU A 7 22.42 -9.53 17.75
C GLU A 7 22.96 -8.63 16.64
N ILE A 8 22.68 -7.32 16.71
CA ILE A 8 23.24 -6.34 15.79
C ILE A 8 24.77 -6.30 15.93
N PHE A 9 25.30 -6.28 17.16
CA PHE A 9 26.74 -6.26 17.41
C PHE A 9 27.47 -7.48 16.81
N LYS A 10 26.84 -8.66 16.76
CA LYS A 10 27.42 -9.86 16.13
C LYS A 10 27.69 -9.68 14.64
N LEU A 11 26.90 -8.85 13.97
CA LEU A 11 26.99 -8.57 12.53
C LEU A 11 27.88 -7.35 12.20
N LEU A 12 28.30 -6.57 13.19
CA LEU A 12 29.18 -5.42 12.99
C LEU A 12 30.66 -5.85 12.85
N PRO A 13 31.53 -5.00 12.26
CA PRO A 13 32.97 -5.27 12.09
C PRO A 13 33.78 -5.40 13.38
N LYS A 14 33.23 -4.95 14.53
CA LYS A 14 33.86 -4.96 15.86
C LYS A 14 35.22 -4.23 15.92
N THR A 15 35.43 -3.22 15.07
CA THR A 15 36.66 -2.43 15.03
C THR A 15 36.74 -1.38 16.13
N ASN A 16 35.60 -0.94 16.67
CA ASN A 16 35.51 0.17 17.63
C ASN A 16 36.25 1.44 17.20
N CYS A 17 36.30 1.74 15.89
CA CYS A 17 37.08 2.86 15.36
C CYS A 17 36.52 4.25 15.67
N GLY A 18 35.23 4.36 16.04
CA GLY A 18 34.59 5.64 16.34
C GLY A 18 34.05 6.41 15.14
N ASP A 19 34.33 5.98 13.91
CA ASP A 19 33.96 6.68 12.66
C ASP A 19 32.45 6.91 12.49
N CYS A 20 31.62 6.12 13.17
CA CYS A 20 30.16 6.25 13.17
C CYS A 20 29.63 7.27 14.20
N GLY A 21 30.52 8.01 14.89
CA GLY A 21 30.17 9.04 15.87
C GLY A 21 29.86 8.52 17.27
N VAL A 22 30.15 7.25 17.55
CA VAL A 22 29.95 6.62 18.88
C VAL A 22 31.18 5.81 19.28
N PRO A 23 31.50 5.73 20.59
CA PRO A 23 32.80 5.24 21.07
C PRO A 23 33.06 3.75 20.86
N THR A 24 32.02 2.92 20.68
CA THR A 24 32.17 1.48 20.46
C THR A 24 31.14 0.95 19.47
N CYS A 25 31.46 -0.16 18.80
CA CYS A 25 30.51 -0.88 17.95
C CYS A 25 29.30 -1.39 18.76
N LEU A 26 29.46 -1.69 20.04
CA LEU A 26 28.33 -2.07 20.91
C LEU A 26 27.40 -0.88 21.17
N ALA A 27 27.94 0.31 21.44
CA ALA A 27 27.16 1.54 21.58
C ALA A 27 26.41 1.87 20.28
N PHE A 28 27.05 1.66 19.12
CA PHE A 28 26.40 1.79 17.82
C PHE A 28 25.25 0.79 17.66
N ALA A 29 25.48 -0.48 18.00
CA ALA A 29 24.46 -1.52 17.92
C ALA A 29 23.24 -1.27 18.82
N MET A 30 23.45 -0.76 20.04
CA MET A 30 22.37 -0.35 20.94
C MET A 30 21.59 0.85 20.39
N SER A 31 22.30 1.83 19.82
CA SER A 31 21.68 3.01 19.19
C SER A 31 20.85 2.62 17.96
N LEU A 32 21.36 1.68 17.17
CA LEU A 32 20.63 1.05 16.07
C LEU A 32 19.38 0.33 16.59
N ALA A 33 19.50 -0.57 17.57
CA ALA A 33 18.36 -1.32 18.10
C ALA A 33 17.22 -0.41 18.58
N ALA A 34 17.58 0.72 19.21
CA ALA A 34 16.69 1.77 19.67
C ALA A 34 16.17 2.73 18.57
N GLY A 35 16.61 2.58 17.31
CA GLY A 35 16.21 3.43 16.19
C GLY A 35 16.79 4.85 16.23
N LYS A 36 17.85 5.09 17.01
CA LYS A 36 18.51 6.41 17.19
C LYS A 36 19.66 6.65 16.22
N ALA A 37 20.05 5.63 15.44
CA ALA A 37 21.12 5.70 14.46
C ALA A 37 20.71 4.91 13.20
N GLU A 38 21.31 5.27 12.07
CA GLU A 38 21.16 4.55 10.80
C GLU A 38 22.41 3.73 10.49
N LEU A 39 22.22 2.55 9.88
CA LEU A 39 23.32 1.64 9.55
C LEU A 39 24.33 2.27 8.57
N SER A 40 23.85 3.18 7.72
CA SER A 40 24.64 3.99 6.78
C SER A 40 25.78 4.77 7.44
N LYS A 41 25.69 5.06 8.74
CA LYS A 41 26.74 5.76 9.49
C LYS A 41 27.99 4.94 9.74
N CYS A 42 27.96 3.61 9.56
CA CYS A 42 29.15 2.78 9.69
C CYS A 42 29.76 2.49 8.30
N PRO A 43 30.91 3.10 7.96
CA PRO A 43 31.53 2.93 6.64
C PRO A 43 32.13 1.52 6.43
N HIS A 44 32.41 0.80 7.52
CA HIS A 44 33.11 -0.49 7.51
C HIS A 44 32.20 -1.71 7.50
N VAL A 45 30.88 -1.53 7.52
CA VAL A 45 29.93 -2.64 7.55
C VAL A 45 29.91 -3.34 6.18
N SER A 46 30.09 -4.66 6.18
CA SER A 46 30.09 -5.47 4.94
C SER A 46 28.72 -5.45 4.27
N ASP A 47 28.67 -5.61 2.95
CA ASP A 47 27.39 -5.58 2.23
C ASP A 47 26.45 -6.74 2.63
N GLU A 48 27.01 -7.89 3.04
CA GLU A 48 26.25 -9.00 3.62
C GLU A 48 25.62 -8.60 4.97
N ALA A 49 26.38 -7.93 5.84
CA ALA A 49 25.86 -7.41 7.10
C ALA A 49 24.85 -6.29 6.88
N LYS A 50 25.04 -5.42 5.85
CA LYS A 50 24.05 -4.42 5.44
C LYS A 50 22.72 -5.08 5.07
N SER A 51 22.76 -6.12 4.24
CA SER A 51 21.54 -6.82 3.82
C SER A 51 20.81 -7.41 5.03
N LYS A 52 21.51 -8.19 5.86
CA LYS A 52 20.92 -8.85 7.04
C LYS A 52 20.36 -7.85 8.06
N LEU A 53 21.10 -6.77 8.33
CA LEU A 53 20.66 -5.74 9.26
C LEU A 53 19.54 -4.87 8.68
N SER A 54 19.55 -4.59 7.38
CA SER A 54 18.48 -3.85 6.71
C SER A 54 17.16 -4.63 6.72
N GLU A 55 17.22 -5.94 6.45
CA GLU A 55 16.05 -6.83 6.55
C GLU A 55 15.49 -6.91 7.97
N ALA A 56 16.36 -6.94 8.97
CA ALA A 56 15.98 -6.91 10.38
C ALA A 56 15.47 -5.55 10.88
N ALA A 57 15.94 -4.47 10.25
CA ALA A 57 15.51 -3.11 10.52
C ALA A 57 14.19 -2.77 9.83
N ALA A 58 13.85 -3.48 8.76
CA ALA A 58 12.65 -3.23 7.98
C ALA A 58 11.41 -3.22 8.88
N PRO A 59 10.55 -2.18 8.76
CA PRO A 59 9.33 -2.09 9.56
C PRO A 59 8.51 -3.37 9.40
N PRO A 60 7.73 -3.78 10.41
CA PRO A 60 6.97 -5.03 10.33
C PRO A 60 5.98 -5.03 9.16
N ILE A 61 5.46 -3.86 8.81
CA ILE A 61 4.67 -3.61 7.60
C ILE A 61 5.50 -2.72 6.68
N LEU A 62 5.81 -3.20 5.47
CA LEU A 62 6.60 -2.43 4.50
C LEU A 62 5.79 -1.26 3.94
N PRO A 63 6.43 -0.09 3.71
CA PRO A 63 5.80 0.99 2.98
C PRO A 63 5.74 0.66 1.49
N VAL A 64 4.67 1.08 0.83
CA VAL A 64 4.48 0.98 -0.62
C VAL A 64 4.11 2.36 -1.16
N THR A 65 4.66 2.70 -2.32
CA THR A 65 4.32 3.93 -3.04
C THR A 65 3.61 3.57 -4.33
N ILE A 66 2.47 4.21 -4.57
CA ILE A 66 1.68 4.14 -5.81
C ILE A 66 1.71 5.52 -6.42
N GLY A 67 2.05 5.63 -7.71
CA GLY A 67 2.28 6.94 -8.32
C GLY A 67 3.74 7.35 -8.39
N ALA A 68 3.95 8.52 -8.99
CA ALA A 68 5.25 9.18 -9.08
C ALA A 68 5.08 10.69 -8.81
N GLY A 69 6.18 11.36 -8.44
CA GLY A 69 6.17 12.79 -8.14
C GLY A 69 5.53 13.14 -6.79
N GLU A 70 5.13 14.40 -6.64
CA GLU A 70 4.59 14.95 -5.38
C GLU A 70 3.24 14.37 -4.97
N THR A 71 2.50 13.82 -5.94
CA THR A 71 1.16 13.27 -5.76
C THR A 71 1.18 11.79 -5.44
N ALA A 72 2.37 11.16 -5.40
CA ALA A 72 2.54 9.75 -5.13
C ALA A 72 1.97 9.39 -3.74
N LEU A 73 1.08 8.41 -3.73
CA LEU A 73 0.45 7.90 -2.52
C LEU A 73 1.40 6.91 -1.83
N LYS A 74 1.88 7.28 -0.64
CA LYS A 74 2.59 6.38 0.27
C LYS A 74 1.62 5.74 1.25
N ILE A 75 1.69 4.43 1.41
CA ILE A 75 0.87 3.62 2.32
C ILE A 75 1.73 2.58 3.05
N GLY A 76 1.22 1.97 4.11
CA GLY A 76 1.96 0.98 4.91
C GLY A 76 3.00 1.64 5.83
N GLY A 77 4.10 0.95 6.16
CA GLY A 77 5.13 1.47 7.08
C GLY A 77 4.71 1.50 8.55
N GLU A 78 3.59 0.87 8.86
CA GLU A 78 2.89 0.98 10.13
C GLU A 78 3.51 0.12 11.24
N THR A 79 3.47 0.61 12.50
CA THR A 79 4.18 -0.05 13.62
C THR A 79 3.34 -0.34 14.86
N VAL A 80 2.09 0.13 14.94
CA VAL A 80 1.24 0.01 16.14
C VAL A 80 -0.15 -0.52 15.81
N MET A 81 -0.80 -1.16 16.79
CA MET A 81 -2.20 -1.61 16.65
C MET A 81 -3.16 -0.47 16.97
N PHE A 82 -2.81 0.37 17.94
CA PHE A 82 -3.66 1.45 18.39
C PHE A 82 -2.92 2.78 18.30
N ARG A 83 -3.56 3.78 17.71
CA ARG A 83 -2.90 5.08 17.44
C ARG A 83 -2.30 5.72 18.68
N HIS A 84 -2.92 5.57 19.85
CA HIS A 84 -2.44 6.15 21.11
C HIS A 84 -1.17 5.48 21.67
N GLU A 85 -0.73 4.34 21.12
CA GLU A 85 0.56 3.73 21.47
C GLU A 85 1.74 4.53 20.87
N LYS A 86 1.50 5.16 19.71
CA LYS A 86 2.44 6.05 19.03
C LYS A 86 1.68 6.96 18.07
N ARG A 87 1.55 6.54 16.81
CA ARG A 87 0.72 7.14 15.75
C ARG A 87 0.54 6.14 14.61
N PHE A 88 -0.47 6.36 13.77
CA PHE A 88 -0.50 5.75 12.44
C PHE A 88 0.33 6.62 11.49
N GLU A 89 1.11 5.99 10.61
CA GLU A 89 2.17 6.67 9.86
C GLU A 89 1.68 7.21 8.51
N ASN A 90 0.94 6.42 7.72
CA ASN A 90 0.56 6.80 6.36
C ASN A 90 -0.97 6.69 6.17
N PRO A 91 -1.68 7.82 5.96
CA PRO A 91 -3.12 7.81 5.73
C PRO A 91 -3.54 6.97 4.51
N PRO A 92 -4.70 6.29 4.55
CA PRO A 92 -5.14 5.44 3.45
C PRO A 92 -5.51 6.21 2.21
N GLY A 93 -5.23 5.60 1.06
CA GLY A 93 -5.82 5.98 -0.22
C GLY A 93 -7.30 5.62 -0.24
N ILE A 94 -8.15 6.56 -0.62
CA ILE A 94 -9.55 6.28 -0.94
C ILE A 94 -9.63 6.31 -2.46
N ALA A 95 -10.05 5.25 -3.14
CA ALA A 95 -10.12 5.23 -4.60
C ALA A 95 -11.58 5.33 -5.06
N ILE A 96 -11.82 5.95 -6.22
CA ILE A 96 -13.08 5.81 -6.95
C ILE A 96 -12.95 4.71 -8.00
N LEU A 97 -13.90 3.80 -8.07
CA LEU A 97 -13.96 2.76 -9.11
C LEU A 97 -14.39 3.38 -10.45
N ILE A 98 -13.76 2.99 -11.55
CA ILE A 98 -14.16 3.33 -12.92
C ILE A 98 -14.04 2.05 -13.75
N SER A 99 -15.10 1.65 -14.43
CA SER A 99 -15.12 0.43 -15.24
C SER A 99 -14.98 0.77 -16.73
N ASP A 100 -14.30 -0.09 -17.47
CA ASP A 100 -14.25 -0.03 -18.94
C ASP A 100 -15.60 -0.32 -19.61
N LYS A 101 -16.63 -0.74 -18.87
CA LYS A 101 -18.02 -0.85 -19.37
C LYS A 101 -18.80 0.45 -19.30
N MET A 102 -18.35 1.44 -18.53
CA MET A 102 -19.03 2.72 -18.38
C MET A 102 -19.03 3.49 -19.70
N ALA A 103 -20.04 4.33 -19.89
CA ALA A 103 -20.04 5.27 -21.01
C ALA A 103 -18.95 6.32 -20.81
N ASP A 104 -18.40 6.85 -21.90
CA ASP A 104 -17.28 7.79 -21.85
C ASP A 104 -17.59 9.04 -21.02
N ALA A 105 -18.83 9.51 -21.08
CA ALA A 105 -19.33 10.63 -20.28
C ALA A 105 -19.34 10.33 -18.76
N ASP A 106 -19.64 9.10 -18.35
CA ASP A 106 -19.61 8.70 -16.94
C ASP A 106 -18.18 8.59 -16.43
N VAL A 107 -17.26 8.10 -17.28
CA VAL A 107 -15.82 8.08 -16.99
C VAL A 107 -15.32 9.51 -16.77
N ASP A 108 -15.66 10.44 -17.66
CA ASP A 108 -15.29 11.86 -17.54
C ASP A 108 -15.86 12.49 -16.27
N ALA A 109 -17.13 12.21 -15.95
CA ALA A 109 -17.75 12.70 -14.73
C ALA A 109 -17.02 12.21 -13.47
N ARG A 110 -16.62 10.94 -13.43
CA ARG A 110 -15.88 10.36 -12.29
C ARG A 110 -14.47 10.93 -12.17
N LEU A 111 -13.73 11.04 -13.29
CA LEU A 111 -12.41 11.68 -13.30
C LEU A 111 -12.49 13.14 -12.83
N LYS A 112 -13.52 13.86 -13.27
CA LYS A 112 -13.78 15.23 -12.81
C LYS A 112 -14.04 15.29 -11.30
N LYS A 113 -14.81 14.37 -10.73
CA LYS A 113 -15.02 14.31 -9.27
C LYS A 113 -13.71 14.13 -8.49
N VAL A 114 -12.77 13.31 -8.98
CA VAL A 114 -11.45 13.13 -8.33
C VAL A 114 -10.67 14.46 -8.30
N LYS A 115 -10.80 15.26 -9.34
CA LYS A 115 -10.18 16.58 -9.41
C LYS A 115 -10.89 17.58 -8.49
N ASP A 116 -12.20 17.68 -8.60
CA ASP A 116 -13.01 18.78 -8.05
C ASP A 116 -13.38 18.58 -6.57
N LEU A 117 -13.52 17.33 -6.10
CA LEU A 117 -13.86 17.04 -4.69
C LEU A 117 -12.63 17.17 -3.79
N THR A 118 -12.21 18.41 -3.63
CA THR A 118 -11.11 18.87 -2.80
C THR A 118 -11.67 19.87 -1.79
N TYR A 119 -11.27 19.74 -0.52
CA TYR A 119 -11.85 20.51 0.58
C TYR A 119 -10.75 21.17 1.40
N GLU A 120 -10.97 22.42 1.82
CA GLU A 120 -10.11 23.09 2.78
C GLU A 120 -10.64 22.87 4.20
N ARG A 121 -9.79 22.36 5.09
CA ARG A 121 -10.15 22.12 6.49
C ARG A 121 -8.95 22.37 7.40
N VAL A 122 -9.07 23.34 8.29
CA VAL A 122 -8.02 23.72 9.25
C VAL A 122 -6.69 24.11 8.57
N GLY A 123 -6.76 24.72 7.37
CA GLY A 123 -5.58 25.09 6.58
C GLY A 123 -4.92 23.91 5.84
N LEU A 124 -5.57 22.76 5.78
CA LEU A 124 -5.14 21.59 5.01
C LEU A 124 -6.10 21.32 3.85
N THR A 125 -5.53 21.06 2.69
CA THR A 125 -6.24 20.57 1.51
C THR A 125 -6.50 19.06 1.63
N LEU A 126 -7.75 18.69 1.83
CA LEU A 126 -8.21 17.32 1.88
C LEU A 126 -8.71 16.88 0.51
N SER A 127 -8.09 15.85 -0.06
CA SER A 127 -8.56 15.25 -1.30
C SER A 127 -8.25 13.76 -1.36
N SER A 128 -8.91 13.06 -2.27
CA SER A 128 -8.47 11.77 -2.76
C SER A 128 -8.08 11.92 -4.24
N LYS A 129 -6.87 11.49 -4.58
CA LYS A 129 -6.31 11.50 -5.94
C LYS A 129 -5.94 10.08 -6.35
N LEU A 130 -6.91 9.17 -6.29
CA LEU A 130 -6.73 7.75 -6.60
C LEU A 130 -7.95 7.21 -7.36
N VAL A 131 -7.70 6.55 -8.48
CA VAL A 131 -8.72 5.85 -9.27
C VAL A 131 -8.41 4.37 -9.34
N ALA A 132 -9.45 3.54 -9.31
CA ALA A 132 -9.37 2.11 -9.54
C ALA A 132 -10.06 1.79 -10.87
N LEU A 133 -9.27 1.49 -11.90
CA LEU A 133 -9.75 1.19 -13.24
C LEU A 133 -9.98 -0.32 -13.36
N LYS A 134 -11.22 -0.75 -13.59
CA LYS A 134 -11.60 -2.16 -13.68
C LYS A 134 -11.90 -2.55 -15.12
N SER A 135 -11.19 -3.55 -15.61
CA SER A 135 -11.51 -4.23 -16.86
C SER A 135 -12.62 -5.24 -16.59
N GLU A 136 -13.80 -4.95 -17.10
CA GLU A 136 -14.92 -5.89 -17.14
C GLU A 136 -15.27 -6.35 -18.56
N THR A 137 -14.82 -5.64 -19.60
CA THR A 137 -14.98 -6.08 -20.99
C THR A 137 -13.94 -7.14 -21.37
N GLY A 138 -12.76 -7.09 -20.73
CA GLY A 138 -11.65 -7.96 -21.07
C GLY A 138 -11.00 -7.63 -22.41
N ASP A 139 -11.20 -6.41 -22.91
CA ASP A 139 -10.58 -5.84 -24.12
C ASP A 139 -9.34 -5.03 -23.74
N ALA A 140 -8.17 -5.49 -24.20
CA ALA A 140 -6.88 -4.87 -23.89
C ALA A 140 -6.74 -3.44 -24.44
N ALA A 141 -7.27 -3.16 -25.63
CA ALA A 141 -7.20 -1.84 -26.24
C ALA A 141 -8.10 -0.85 -25.52
N LYS A 142 -9.32 -1.28 -25.16
CA LYS A 142 -10.26 -0.46 -24.39
C LYS A 142 -9.70 -0.12 -23.00
N PHE A 143 -9.11 -1.10 -22.32
CA PHE A 143 -8.52 -0.89 -21.01
C PHE A 143 -7.27 0.01 -21.06
N ALA A 144 -6.43 -0.14 -22.07
CA ALA A 144 -5.29 0.75 -22.31
C ALA A 144 -5.74 2.20 -22.58
N ALA A 145 -6.81 2.39 -23.35
CA ALA A 145 -7.39 3.71 -23.59
C ALA A 145 -7.93 4.34 -22.30
N LEU A 146 -8.63 3.56 -21.45
CA LEU A 146 -9.10 4.01 -20.14
C LEU A 146 -7.94 4.42 -19.22
N ALA A 147 -6.87 3.62 -19.17
CA ALA A 147 -5.66 3.92 -18.41
C ALA A 147 -4.97 5.21 -18.90
N GLY A 148 -4.86 5.38 -20.21
CA GLY A 148 -4.33 6.60 -20.83
C GLY A 148 -5.19 7.84 -20.51
N LYS A 149 -6.52 7.70 -20.55
CA LYS A 149 -7.47 8.76 -20.20
C LYS A 149 -7.34 9.19 -18.73
N ALA A 150 -7.24 8.22 -17.81
CA ALA A 150 -7.02 8.50 -16.39
C ALA A 150 -5.68 9.19 -16.14
N LYS A 151 -4.61 8.76 -16.82
CA LYS A 151 -3.29 9.42 -16.76
C LYS A 151 -3.35 10.86 -17.28
N ALA A 152 -4.06 11.09 -18.39
CA ALA A 152 -4.22 12.43 -18.97
C ALA A 152 -5.05 13.38 -18.10
N ALA A 153 -5.83 12.86 -17.14
CA ALA A 153 -6.60 13.67 -16.20
C ALA A 153 -5.72 14.42 -15.16
N GLY A 154 -4.41 14.13 -15.11
CA GLY A 154 -3.42 14.90 -14.35
C GLY A 154 -2.96 14.18 -13.09
N ASP A 155 -2.89 14.92 -11.98
CA ASP A 155 -2.33 14.51 -10.69
C ASP A 155 -3.18 13.46 -9.96
N ILE A 156 -3.28 12.26 -10.54
CA ILE A 156 -4.08 11.14 -10.05
C ILE A 156 -3.24 9.86 -10.07
N ASN A 157 -3.29 9.11 -8.97
CA ASN A 157 -2.71 7.78 -8.86
C ASN A 157 -3.69 6.73 -9.41
N ILE A 158 -3.15 5.66 -10.00
CA ILE A 158 -3.95 4.68 -10.72
C ILE A 158 -3.77 3.30 -10.11
N ILE A 159 -4.87 2.57 -9.92
CA ILE A 159 -4.92 1.13 -9.70
C ILE A 159 -5.51 0.51 -10.96
N LEU A 160 -4.82 -0.45 -11.56
CA LEU A 160 -5.27 -1.18 -12.73
C LEU A 160 -5.77 -2.57 -12.30
N MET A 161 -7.05 -2.85 -12.49
CA MET A 161 -7.70 -4.08 -12.07
C MET A 161 -8.13 -4.93 -13.28
N SER A 162 -7.52 -6.10 -13.45
CA SER A 162 -7.97 -7.09 -14.44
C SER A 162 -7.57 -8.51 -14.01
N ASP A 163 -8.46 -9.48 -14.22
CA ASP A 163 -8.15 -10.90 -14.04
C ASP A 163 -7.36 -11.48 -15.23
N LYS A 164 -7.32 -10.76 -16.36
CA LYS A 164 -6.59 -11.14 -17.58
C LYS A 164 -5.23 -10.45 -17.66
N THR A 165 -4.17 -11.23 -17.78
CA THR A 165 -2.77 -10.74 -17.75
C THR A 165 -2.40 -9.88 -18.95
N ASP A 166 -2.90 -10.21 -20.14
CA ASP A 166 -2.71 -9.43 -21.38
C ASP A 166 -3.37 -8.05 -21.28
N VAL A 167 -4.59 -7.99 -20.74
CA VAL A 167 -5.31 -6.73 -20.50
C VAL A 167 -4.60 -5.89 -19.44
N LEU A 168 -4.19 -6.52 -18.32
CA LEU A 168 -3.43 -5.83 -17.27
C LEU A 168 -2.11 -5.25 -17.81
N ALA A 169 -1.40 -6.02 -18.65
CA ALA A 169 -0.16 -5.57 -19.29
C ALA A 169 -0.38 -4.39 -20.24
N ALA A 170 -1.48 -4.40 -21.02
CA ALA A 170 -1.82 -3.30 -21.92
C ALA A 170 -2.09 -2.00 -21.15
N GLY A 171 -2.87 -2.08 -20.06
CA GLY A 171 -3.10 -0.96 -19.15
C GLY A 171 -1.79 -0.46 -18.51
N ALA A 172 -0.96 -1.37 -18.01
CA ALA A 172 0.30 -1.02 -17.35
C ALA A 172 1.26 -0.30 -18.30
N LYS A 173 1.39 -0.76 -19.55
CA LYS A 173 2.23 -0.12 -20.57
C LYS A 173 1.73 1.27 -20.96
N ALA A 174 0.41 1.51 -20.94
CA ALA A 174 -0.17 2.82 -21.25
C ALA A 174 0.14 3.90 -20.20
N CYS A 175 0.41 3.51 -18.94
CA CYS A 175 0.69 4.47 -17.85
C CYS A 175 1.85 4.07 -16.93
N ALA A 176 2.87 3.36 -17.44
CA ALA A 176 3.97 2.81 -16.63
C ALA A 176 4.78 3.88 -15.88
N ASP A 177 4.95 5.06 -16.49
CA ASP A 177 5.60 6.23 -15.89
C ASP A 177 4.83 6.80 -14.69
N SER A 178 3.51 6.60 -14.64
CA SER A 178 2.67 6.94 -13.49
C SER A 178 2.74 5.88 -12.37
N LYS A 179 3.53 4.81 -12.51
CA LYS A 179 3.74 3.77 -11.49
C LYS A 179 2.42 3.25 -10.85
N PRO A 180 1.45 2.78 -11.66
CA PRO A 180 0.17 2.30 -11.17
C PRO A 180 0.30 1.06 -10.28
N LEU A 181 -0.67 0.82 -9.41
CA LEU A 181 -0.82 -0.47 -8.73
C LEU A 181 -1.41 -1.51 -9.67
N LEU A 182 -0.70 -2.61 -9.89
CA LEU A 182 -1.16 -3.75 -10.69
C LEU A 182 -2.01 -4.68 -9.83
N TYR A 183 -3.32 -4.70 -10.05
CA TYR A 183 -4.27 -5.55 -9.35
C TYR A 183 -4.82 -6.63 -10.32
N ALA A 184 -4.59 -7.92 -10.11
CA ALA A 184 -3.78 -8.52 -9.05
C ALA A 184 -3.07 -9.79 -9.52
N ALA A 185 -1.94 -10.07 -8.87
CA ALA A 185 -1.35 -11.40 -8.85
C ALA A 185 -2.26 -12.33 -8.04
N THR A 186 -2.57 -13.49 -8.61
CA THR A 186 -3.31 -14.61 -8.00
C THR A 186 -2.48 -15.88 -8.10
N LYS A 187 -2.94 -16.97 -7.50
CA LYS A 187 -2.29 -18.29 -7.60
C LYS A 187 -2.00 -18.70 -9.05
N ASP A 188 -2.91 -18.34 -9.98
CA ASP A 188 -2.88 -18.82 -11.36
C ASP A 188 -1.99 -17.97 -12.28
N ASN A 189 -1.71 -16.72 -11.91
CA ASN A 189 -1.03 -15.76 -12.80
C ASN A 189 0.20 -15.07 -12.17
N VAL A 190 0.56 -15.42 -10.94
CA VAL A 190 1.62 -14.76 -10.13
C VAL A 190 2.94 -14.59 -10.88
N ASP A 191 3.41 -15.58 -11.64
CA ASP A 191 4.69 -15.50 -12.33
C ASP A 191 4.66 -14.44 -13.44
N THR A 192 3.58 -14.41 -14.22
CA THR A 192 3.36 -13.44 -15.30
C THR A 192 3.20 -12.03 -14.75
N VAL A 193 2.38 -11.85 -13.69
CA VAL A 193 2.17 -10.54 -13.08
C VAL A 193 3.43 -10.06 -12.36
N ALA A 194 4.20 -10.95 -11.74
CA ALA A 194 5.49 -10.60 -11.13
C ALA A 194 6.51 -10.13 -12.17
N ALA A 195 6.58 -10.79 -13.33
CA ALA A 195 7.44 -10.35 -14.43
C ALA A 195 7.03 -8.95 -14.93
N LEU A 196 5.73 -8.70 -15.13
CA LEU A 196 5.21 -7.39 -15.53
C LEU A 196 5.52 -6.30 -14.49
N ALA A 197 5.36 -6.60 -13.20
CA ALA A 197 5.67 -5.67 -12.12
C ALA A 197 7.16 -5.31 -12.08
N LYS A 198 8.06 -6.27 -12.35
CA LYS A 198 9.50 -6.02 -12.47
C LYS A 198 9.85 -5.20 -13.70
N GLU A 199 9.31 -5.56 -14.85
CA GLU A 199 9.54 -4.88 -16.14
C GLU A 199 9.17 -3.40 -16.04
N THR A 200 8.00 -3.10 -15.46
CA THR A 200 7.49 -1.73 -15.33
C THR A 200 7.96 -1.02 -14.05
N GLY A 201 8.49 -1.77 -13.09
CA GLY A 201 8.82 -1.31 -11.75
C GLY A 201 7.61 -0.77 -10.98
N CYS A 202 6.41 -1.31 -11.25
CA CYS A 202 5.16 -0.94 -10.61
C CYS A 202 4.92 -1.75 -9.32
N PRO A 203 4.21 -1.19 -8.32
CA PRO A 203 3.68 -1.98 -7.21
C PRO A 203 2.66 -3.03 -7.70
N VAL A 204 2.55 -4.14 -6.98
CA VAL A 204 1.64 -5.25 -7.30
C VAL A 204 0.73 -5.57 -6.12
N ALA A 205 -0.53 -5.91 -6.40
CA ALA A 205 -1.44 -6.45 -5.40
C ALA A 205 -1.43 -7.99 -5.47
N ALA A 206 -1.33 -8.66 -4.32
CA ALA A 206 -1.56 -10.09 -4.15
C ALA A 206 -3.00 -10.32 -3.71
N LYS A 207 -3.76 -11.12 -4.47
CA LYS A 207 -5.13 -11.49 -4.16
C LYS A 207 -5.24 -13.01 -4.01
N ALA A 208 -5.80 -13.45 -2.90
CA ALA A 208 -6.01 -14.87 -2.61
C ALA A 208 -7.36 -15.10 -1.92
N ASN A 209 -7.73 -16.36 -1.68
CA ASN A 209 -8.96 -16.70 -0.96
C ASN A 209 -8.63 -17.03 0.51
N GLY A 210 -8.51 -15.99 1.33
CA GLY A 210 -8.14 -16.08 2.73
C GLY A 210 -6.65 -15.86 3.01
N ILE A 211 -6.33 -15.73 4.30
CA ILE A 211 -5.03 -15.26 4.80
C ILE A 211 -3.90 -16.30 4.55
N GLU A 212 -4.21 -17.59 4.60
CA GLU A 212 -3.24 -18.66 4.42
C GLU A 212 -2.70 -18.72 2.98
N GLU A 213 -3.60 -18.71 2.00
CA GLU A 213 -3.22 -18.64 0.59
C GLU A 213 -2.51 -17.32 0.26
N LEU A 214 -2.94 -16.23 0.89
CA LEU A 214 -2.32 -14.92 0.73
C LEU A 214 -0.86 -14.91 1.19
N ALA A 215 -0.56 -15.54 2.34
CA ALA A 215 0.81 -15.67 2.84
C ALA A 215 1.71 -16.43 1.86
N THR A 216 1.20 -17.53 1.29
CA THR A 216 1.94 -18.31 0.28
C THR A 216 2.23 -17.46 -0.97
N LEU A 217 1.24 -16.66 -1.39
CA LEU A 217 1.34 -15.82 -2.59
C LEU A 217 2.34 -14.67 -2.40
N THR A 218 2.33 -14.01 -1.24
CA THR A 218 3.26 -12.91 -0.96
C THR A 218 4.69 -13.40 -0.78
N GLU A 219 4.91 -14.59 -0.23
CA GLU A 219 6.22 -15.23 -0.19
C GLU A 219 6.77 -15.46 -1.60
N LYS A 220 5.94 -15.95 -2.53
CA LYS A 220 6.34 -16.14 -3.92
C LYS A 220 6.71 -14.83 -4.62
N LEU A 221 5.90 -13.78 -4.42
CA LEU A 221 6.22 -12.44 -4.95
C LEU A 221 7.50 -11.86 -4.33
N ALA A 222 7.70 -12.03 -3.02
CA ALA A 222 8.90 -11.57 -2.33
C ALA A 222 10.15 -12.34 -2.77
N ALA A 223 10.05 -13.66 -2.98
CA ALA A 223 11.12 -14.50 -3.52
C ALA A 223 11.48 -14.11 -4.96
N ALA A 224 10.50 -13.59 -5.72
CA ALA A 224 10.78 -12.97 -7.01
C ALA A 224 11.52 -11.61 -6.85
N GLY A 225 11.68 -11.06 -5.66
CA GLY A 225 12.37 -9.79 -5.41
C GLY A 225 11.45 -8.56 -5.44
N LEU A 226 10.12 -8.76 -5.46
CA LEU A 226 9.16 -7.66 -5.35
C LEU A 226 8.96 -7.29 -3.88
N LYS A 227 9.19 -6.02 -3.55
CA LYS A 227 8.99 -5.48 -2.19
C LYS A 227 7.76 -4.58 -2.09
N ASN A 228 7.31 -4.02 -3.21
CA ASN A 228 6.16 -3.12 -3.29
C ASN A 228 4.87 -3.93 -3.50
N ILE A 229 4.45 -4.64 -2.44
CA ILE A 229 3.28 -5.52 -2.48
C ILE A 229 2.14 -4.92 -1.64
N VAL A 230 0.94 -4.90 -2.20
CA VAL A 230 -0.32 -4.66 -1.48
C VAL A 230 -1.08 -5.98 -1.39
N ILE A 231 -1.88 -6.21 -0.34
CA ILE A 231 -2.53 -7.52 -0.14
C ILE A 231 -4.06 -7.41 -0.02
N ASP A 232 -4.76 -8.35 -0.66
CA ASP A 232 -6.22 -8.56 -0.62
C ASP A 232 -6.50 -10.01 -0.23
N ALA A 233 -7.13 -10.22 0.94
CA ALA A 233 -7.52 -11.55 1.42
C ALA A 233 -8.75 -12.13 0.67
N GLY A 234 -9.34 -11.39 -0.26
CA GLY A 234 -10.44 -11.85 -1.10
C GLY A 234 -11.82 -11.71 -0.44
N ALA A 235 -11.89 -11.32 0.83
CA ALA A 235 -13.15 -11.16 1.54
C ALA A 235 -14.03 -10.05 0.93
N ARG A 236 -15.31 -10.39 0.70
CA ARG A 236 -16.38 -9.46 0.27
C ARG A 236 -17.54 -9.37 1.25
N GLY A 237 -17.47 -10.09 2.37
CA GLY A 237 -18.36 -9.90 3.51
C GLY A 237 -17.73 -8.95 4.52
N VAL A 238 -18.50 -7.99 5.03
CA VAL A 238 -18.02 -6.95 5.98
C VAL A 238 -17.36 -7.57 7.22
N ARG A 239 -17.99 -8.61 7.80
CA ARG A 239 -17.46 -9.30 8.99
C ARG A 239 -16.10 -9.93 8.71
N GLN A 240 -16.01 -10.78 7.69
CA GLN A 240 -14.77 -11.49 7.35
C GLN A 240 -13.66 -10.49 7.02
N ALA A 241 -13.96 -9.46 6.22
CA ALA A 241 -12.97 -8.46 5.84
C ALA A 241 -12.46 -7.68 7.07
N LEU A 242 -13.32 -7.36 8.05
CA LEU A 242 -12.87 -6.74 9.30
C LEU A 242 -11.97 -7.68 10.12
N GLU A 243 -12.36 -8.95 10.26
CA GLU A 243 -11.55 -9.96 10.95
C GLU A 243 -10.18 -10.11 10.28
N ASP A 244 -10.14 -10.18 8.94
CA ASP A 244 -8.91 -10.30 8.17
C ASP A 244 -7.97 -9.10 8.38
N GLN A 245 -8.49 -7.86 8.35
CA GLN A 245 -7.67 -6.67 8.60
C GLN A 245 -6.99 -6.71 9.98
N ILE A 246 -7.73 -7.13 11.01
CA ILE A 246 -7.20 -7.22 12.38
C ILE A 246 -6.14 -8.33 12.48
N ILE A 247 -6.40 -9.50 11.89
CA ILE A 247 -5.49 -10.64 11.91
C ILE A 247 -4.20 -10.30 11.15
N ILE A 248 -4.30 -9.72 9.95
CA ILE A 248 -3.15 -9.30 9.14
C ILE A 248 -2.27 -8.32 9.92
N ARG A 249 -2.87 -7.25 10.44
CA ARG A 249 -2.16 -6.22 11.22
C ARG A 249 -1.48 -6.82 12.44
N SER A 250 -2.22 -7.60 13.24
CA SER A 250 -1.71 -8.22 14.46
C SER A 250 -0.60 -9.23 14.17
N SER A 251 -0.72 -10.03 13.12
CA SER A 251 0.29 -11.01 12.72
C SER A 251 1.59 -10.33 12.29
N ALA A 252 1.50 -9.28 11.48
CA ALA A 252 2.66 -8.50 11.06
C ALA A 252 3.34 -7.81 12.26
N LEU A 253 2.58 -7.16 13.14
CA LEU A 253 3.13 -6.37 14.24
C LEU A 253 3.59 -7.21 15.44
N ASN A 254 2.74 -8.10 15.93
CA ASN A 254 2.95 -8.81 17.21
C ASN A 254 3.69 -10.13 17.00
N LYS A 255 3.43 -10.84 15.91
CA LYS A 255 4.08 -12.11 15.57
C LYS A 255 5.24 -11.97 14.60
N LYS A 256 5.47 -10.75 14.08
CA LYS A 256 6.50 -10.47 13.05
C LYS A 256 6.37 -11.38 11.83
N PHE A 257 5.14 -11.77 11.50
CA PHE A 257 4.86 -12.67 10.40
C PHE A 257 5.00 -11.93 9.06
N ARG A 258 6.20 -11.99 8.48
CA ARG A 258 6.59 -11.26 7.27
C ARG A 258 5.69 -11.46 6.06
N PRO A 259 5.10 -12.65 5.79
CA PRO A 259 4.21 -12.84 4.65
C PRO A 259 2.98 -11.93 4.65
N LEU A 260 2.54 -11.43 5.81
CA LEU A 260 1.44 -10.48 5.95
C LEU A 260 1.91 -9.05 6.26
N GLY A 261 3.22 -8.79 6.16
CA GLY A 261 3.86 -7.51 6.46
C GLY A 261 3.71 -6.47 5.37
N TYR A 262 2.51 -6.32 4.80
CA TYR A 262 2.23 -5.47 3.65
C TYR A 262 0.93 -4.66 3.86
N PRO A 263 0.80 -3.48 3.26
CA PRO A 263 -0.45 -2.71 3.28
C PRO A 263 -1.58 -3.45 2.58
N THR A 264 -2.81 -3.22 3.02
CA THR A 264 -4.00 -3.93 2.52
C THR A 264 -4.89 -3.05 1.63
N ILE A 265 -5.66 -3.69 0.74
CA ILE A 265 -6.72 -3.07 -0.05
C ILE A 265 -8.07 -3.70 0.27
N VAL A 266 -9.13 -2.89 0.36
CA VAL A 266 -10.51 -3.33 0.60
C VAL A 266 -11.49 -2.70 -0.39
N PHE A 267 -12.62 -3.37 -0.61
CA PHE A 267 -13.62 -3.00 -1.61
C PHE A 267 -15.03 -2.84 -1.01
N PRO A 268 -15.32 -1.80 -0.21
CA PRO A 268 -16.69 -1.50 0.22
C PRO A 268 -17.71 -1.49 -0.93
N CYS A 269 -17.27 -1.04 -2.11
CA CYS A 269 -18.06 -1.04 -3.34
C CYS A 269 -18.52 -2.43 -3.81
N GLU A 270 -17.89 -3.50 -3.32
CA GLU A 270 -18.27 -4.90 -3.60
C GLU A 270 -18.93 -5.57 -2.37
N MET A 271 -19.19 -4.82 -1.29
CA MET A 271 -19.82 -5.31 -0.06
C MET A 271 -21.28 -4.84 0.11
N THR A 272 -21.67 -3.77 -0.59
CA THR A 272 -23.03 -3.24 -0.55
C THR A 272 -23.31 -2.30 -1.73
N ASP A 273 -24.57 -2.25 -2.17
CA ASP A 273 -25.04 -1.31 -3.21
C ASP A 273 -25.66 -0.02 -2.63
N ASN A 274 -25.67 0.15 -1.30
CA ASN A 274 -26.24 1.32 -0.64
C ASN A 274 -25.11 2.32 -0.34
N PRO A 275 -25.11 3.53 -0.95
CA PRO A 275 -24.01 4.48 -0.82
C PRO A 275 -23.72 4.93 0.61
N MET A 276 -24.76 5.07 1.44
CA MET A 276 -24.60 5.47 2.84
C MET A 276 -23.97 4.34 3.66
N LYS A 277 -24.44 3.09 3.44
CA LYS A 277 -23.85 1.91 4.09
C LYS A 277 -22.41 1.69 3.62
N GLU A 278 -22.13 1.94 2.35
CA GLU A 278 -20.78 1.88 1.79
C GLU A 278 -19.84 2.87 2.51
N ALA A 279 -20.27 4.12 2.69
CA ALA A 279 -19.50 5.13 3.42
C ALA A 279 -19.23 4.72 4.88
N MET A 280 -20.22 4.09 5.55
CA MET A 280 -20.03 3.57 6.90
C MET A 280 -19.01 2.41 6.95
N ILE A 281 -19.06 1.50 5.97
CA ILE A 281 -18.09 0.40 5.85
C ILE A 281 -16.68 0.95 5.57
N ALA A 282 -16.56 1.96 4.70
CA ALA A 282 -15.30 2.64 4.44
C ALA A 282 -14.73 3.32 5.69
N ALA A 283 -15.56 4.02 6.48
CA ALA A 283 -15.14 4.64 7.73
C ALA A 283 -14.63 3.60 8.75
N MET A 284 -15.27 2.43 8.80
CA MET A 284 -14.78 1.30 9.62
C MET A 284 -13.39 0.86 9.17
N PHE A 285 -13.16 0.63 7.87
CA PHE A 285 -11.87 0.17 7.36
C PHE A 285 -10.76 1.22 7.47
N LEU A 286 -11.10 2.50 7.38
CA LEU A 286 -10.19 3.61 7.66
C LEU A 286 -9.68 3.55 9.11
N ALA A 287 -10.55 3.23 10.07
CA ALA A 287 -10.18 3.02 11.47
C ALA A 287 -9.56 1.63 11.74
N LYS A 288 -9.73 0.67 10.82
CA LYS A 288 -9.33 -0.74 10.95
C LYS A 288 -8.39 -1.16 9.82
N TYR A 289 -7.27 -0.44 9.77
CA TYR A 289 -6.02 -0.85 9.14
C TYR A 289 -5.99 -0.98 7.62
N ALA A 290 -7.09 -0.69 6.91
CA ALA A 290 -7.06 -0.65 5.46
C ALA A 290 -6.13 0.47 4.99
N ALA A 291 -5.27 0.15 4.03
CA ALA A 291 -4.34 1.12 3.43
C ALA A 291 -4.87 1.71 2.12
N ILE A 292 -5.74 0.97 1.42
CA ILE A 292 -6.50 1.44 0.27
C ILE A 292 -7.96 1.03 0.44
N ILE A 293 -8.89 1.94 0.17
CA ILE A 293 -10.33 1.73 0.28
C ILE A 293 -10.97 2.10 -1.06
N VAL A 294 -11.51 1.13 -1.79
CA VAL A 294 -12.12 1.36 -3.11
C VAL A 294 -13.63 1.56 -2.98
N MET A 295 -14.08 2.77 -3.35
CA MET A 295 -15.47 3.22 -3.33
C MET A 295 -16.09 3.12 -4.72
N SER A 296 -17.40 2.91 -4.77
CA SER A 296 -18.18 2.74 -6.00
C SER A 296 -18.26 4.03 -6.79
N ASP A 297 -18.40 5.16 -6.09
CA ASP A 297 -18.45 6.52 -6.62
C ASP A 297 -18.07 7.51 -5.51
N PHE A 298 -17.74 8.75 -5.88
CA PHE A 298 -17.60 9.85 -4.93
C PHE A 298 -18.85 10.71 -4.93
N GLN A 299 -19.34 10.99 -3.72
CA GLN A 299 -20.38 11.97 -3.45
C GLN A 299 -19.85 12.90 -2.36
N GLY A 300 -20.15 14.20 -2.44
CA GLY A 300 -19.53 15.16 -1.53
C GLY A 300 -19.91 14.89 -0.07
N GLU A 301 -21.16 14.50 0.14
CA GLU A 301 -21.74 14.13 1.43
C GLU A 301 -21.14 12.87 2.06
N SER A 302 -20.53 11.97 1.28
CA SER A 302 -19.87 10.76 1.79
C SER A 302 -18.35 10.90 1.84
N LEU A 303 -17.74 11.52 0.83
CA LEU A 303 -16.30 11.67 0.73
C LEU A 303 -15.76 12.67 1.75
N PHE A 304 -16.41 13.83 1.94
CA PHE A 304 -15.91 14.83 2.89
C PHE A 304 -15.81 14.29 4.33
N PRO A 305 -16.84 13.64 4.90
CA PRO A 305 -16.72 13.02 6.22
C PRO A 305 -15.61 11.96 6.31
N LEU A 306 -15.41 11.16 5.26
CA LEU A 306 -14.33 10.16 5.20
C LEU A 306 -12.95 10.83 5.22
N LEU A 307 -12.76 11.92 4.47
CA LEU A 307 -11.51 12.68 4.45
C LEU A 307 -11.23 13.33 5.80
N VAL A 308 -12.25 13.85 6.48
CA VAL A 308 -12.13 14.40 7.84
C VAL A 308 -11.82 13.29 8.85
N ALA A 309 -12.47 12.14 8.77
CA ALA A 309 -12.16 10.99 9.61
C ALA A 309 -10.71 10.51 9.39
N ARG A 310 -10.26 10.48 8.13
CA ARG A 310 -8.87 10.15 7.76
C ARG A 310 -7.88 11.10 8.41
N LEU A 311 -8.12 12.41 8.30
CA LEU A 311 -7.31 13.42 8.96
C LEU A 311 -7.24 13.15 10.46
N ASN A 312 -8.39 13.07 11.13
CA ASN A 312 -8.45 12.94 12.59
C ASN A 312 -7.78 11.66 13.12
N ILE A 313 -7.97 10.52 12.45
CA ILE A 313 -7.40 9.24 12.88
C ILE A 313 -5.89 9.20 12.70
N TYR A 314 -5.37 9.83 11.64
CA TYR A 314 -3.95 9.81 11.30
C TYR A 314 -3.15 11.04 11.80
N THR A 315 -3.80 12.03 12.42
CA THR A 315 -3.09 13.08 13.17
C THR A 315 -2.26 12.44 14.28
N ASP A 316 -1.04 12.94 14.51
CA ASP A 316 -0.18 12.51 15.60
C ASP A 316 -0.86 12.79 16.95
N PRO A 317 -1.06 11.80 17.83
CA PRO A 317 -1.69 12.03 19.13
C PRO A 317 -0.77 12.65 20.18
N GLN A 318 0.54 12.77 19.92
CA GLN A 318 1.51 13.47 20.78
C GLN A 318 1.48 14.98 20.53
#